data_AF-S4NW08-F1
#
_entry.id   AF-S4NW08-F1
#
_cell.length_a   1.000
_cell.length_b   1.000
_cell.length_c   1.000
_cell.angle_alpha   90.00
_cell.angle_beta   90.00
_cell.angle_gamma   90.00
#
_symmetry.space_group_name_H-M   'P 1'
#
loop_
_entity.id
_entity.type
_entity.pdbx_description
1 polymer ?
#
loop_
_entity_poly.entity_id
_entity_poly.type
_entity_poly.pdbx_seq_one_letter_code
_entity_poly.pdbx_strand_id
1 'polypeptide(L)'
;MIPKSGGDYAYISEAFGDLPAFLYLWGALFILVPTGNAITALTFAQNILQPLTPHCEPPKDAVSLIAAIVTCFLTALNCYNVKWVTRVQDSFTAA
;
A
#
# COMPACT_ATOMS: atom_id res chain seq x y z
N MET A 1 -27.26 4.35 5.18
CA MET A 1 -25.90 3.85 5.42
C MET A 1 -25.95 3.01 6.69
N ILE A 2 -25.37 1.81 6.68
CA ILE A 2 -25.36 0.94 7.85
C ILE A 2 -24.30 1.50 8.81
N PRO A 3 -24.64 1.92 10.04
CA PRO A 3 -23.68 2.54 10.96
C PRO A 3 -22.84 1.47 11.69
N LYS A 4 -22.21 0.56 10.94
CA LYS A 4 -21.30 -0.45 11.47
C LYS A 4 -19.86 -0.15 11.05
N SER A 5 -18.93 -0.25 12.00
CA SER A 5 -17.49 -0.20 11.70
C SER A 5 -17.06 -1.48 10.98
N GLY A 6 -16.28 -1.33 9.90
CA GLY A 6 -15.81 -2.46 9.09
C GLY A 6 -15.80 -2.20 7.58
N GLY A 7 -16.33 -1.07 7.12
CA GLY A 7 -16.32 -0.71 5.70
C GLY A 7 -17.02 -1.78 4.84
N ASP A 8 -16.41 -2.11 3.70
CA ASP A 8 -16.93 -3.08 2.73
C ASP A 8 -17.21 -4.46 3.34
N TYR A 9 -16.38 -4.89 4.30
CA TYR A 9 -16.60 -6.15 5.02
C TYR A 9 -17.93 -6.16 5.77
N ALA A 10 -18.28 -5.06 6.47
CA ALA A 10 -19.53 -4.98 7.23
C ALA A 10 -20.76 -4.99 6.31
N TYR A 11 -20.65 -4.41 5.11
CA TYR A 11 -21.71 -4.47 4.11
C TYR A 11 -21.90 -5.88 3.55
N ILE A 12 -20.80 -6.58 3.24
CA ILE A 12 -20.85 -7.94 2.69
C ILE A 12 -21.35 -8.94 3.74
N SER A 13 -20.95 -8.78 5.00
CA SER A 13 -21.43 -9.60 6.12
C SER A 13 -22.93 -9.44 6.34
N GLU A 14 -23.46 -8.22 6.28
CA GLU A 14 -24.91 -8.00 6.45
C GLU A 14 -25.72 -8.54 5.26
N ALA A 15 -25.20 -8.45 4.02
CA ALA A 15 -25.91 -8.85 2.82
C ALA A 15 -25.83 -10.35 2.50
N PHE A 16 -24.67 -10.98 2.75
CA PHE A 16 -24.35 -12.34 2.29
C PHE A 16 -23.92 -13.29 3.42
N GLY A 17 -23.82 -12.81 4.67
CA GLY A 17 -23.41 -13.60 5.82
C GLY A 17 -21.89 -13.71 6.00
N ASP A 18 -21.48 -14.52 6.98
CA ASP A 18 -20.09 -14.52 7.49
C ASP A 18 -19.08 -15.20 6.56
N LEU A 19 -19.47 -16.27 5.85
CA LEU A 19 -18.54 -17.00 4.97
C LEU A 19 -18.08 -16.15 3.76
N PRO A 20 -18.98 -15.48 3.01
CA PRO A 20 -18.56 -14.58 1.93
C PRO A 20 -17.77 -13.36 2.43
N ALA A 21 -18.12 -12.84 3.61
CA ALA A 21 -17.39 -11.74 4.23
C ALA A 21 -15.95 -12.15 4.60
N PHE A 22 -15.76 -13.35 5.15
CA PHE A 22 -14.44 -13.89 5.46
C PHE A 22 -13.58 -14.06 4.20
N LEU A 23 -14.14 -14.62 3.11
CA LEU A 23 -13.42 -14.81 1.85
C LEU A 23 -12.99 -13.47 1.24
N TYR A 24 -13.85 -12.46 1.31
CA TYR A 24 -13.50 -11.09 0.89
C TYR A 24 -12.34 -10.55 1.73
N LEU A 25 -12.45 -10.60 3.07
CA LEU A 25 -11.41 -10.09 3.96
C LEU A 25 -10.07 -10.82 3.75
N TRP A 26 -10.12 -12.13 3.55
CA TRP A 26 -8.95 -12.96 3.26
C TRP A 26 -8.26 -12.51 1.96
N GLY A 27 -9.01 -12.40 0.86
CA GLY A 27 -8.46 -11.93 -0.41
C GLY A 27 -7.94 -10.49 -0.33
N ALA A 28 -8.64 -9.62 0.40
CA ALA A 28 -8.22 -8.25 0.61
C ALA A 28 -6.89 -8.17 1.34
N LEU A 29 -6.75 -8.86 2.48
CA LEU A 29 -5.57 -8.77 3.34
C LEU A 29 -4.35 -9.50 2.77
N PHE A 30 -4.54 -10.68 2.17
CA PHE A 30 -3.41 -11.50 1.69
C PHE A 30 -3.00 -11.20 0.25
N ILE A 31 -3.92 -10.68 -0.58
CA ILE A 31 -3.66 -10.48 -2.00
C ILE A 31 -3.73 -8.99 -2.35
N LEU A 32 -4.91 -8.37 -2.21
CA LEU A 32 -5.14 -7.04 -2.79
C LEU A 32 -4.26 -5.96 -2.15
N VAL A 33 -4.25 -5.87 -0.82
CA VAL A 33 -3.49 -4.85 -0.07
C VAL A 33 -1.98 -5.00 -0.27
N PRO A 34 -1.35 -6.18 -0.06
CA PRO A 34 0.09 -6.31 -0.23
C PRO A 34 0.53 -6.14 -1.69
N THR A 35 -0.23 -6.65 -2.67
CA THR A 35 0.08 -6.45 -4.09
C THR A 35 -0.03 -4.99 -4.49
N GLY A 36 -1.07 -4.28 -4.03
CA GLY A 36 -1.21 -2.84 -4.27
C GLY A 36 -0.02 -2.06 -3.74
N ASN A 37 0.37 -2.29 -2.49
CA ASN A 37 1.52 -1.63 -1.87
C ASN A 37 2.84 -1.93 -2.62
N ALA A 38 3.03 -3.17 -3.07
CA ALA A 38 4.22 -3.57 -3.83
C ALA A 38 4.30 -2.86 -5.19
N ILE A 39 3.18 -2.77 -5.93
CA ILE A 39 3.12 -2.08 -7.22
C ILE A 39 3.45 -0.59 -7.06
N THR A 40 2.88 0.06 -6.05
CA THR A 40 3.16 1.47 -5.76
C THR A 40 4.65 1.69 -5.40
N ALA A 41 5.24 0.83 -4.57
CA ALA A 41 6.64 0.93 -4.19
C ALA A 41 7.60 0.70 -5.38
N LEU A 42 7.30 -0.26 -6.24
CA LEU A 42 8.06 -0.51 -7.47
C LEU A 42 7.95 0.68 -8.43
N THR A 43 6.76 1.24 -8.60
CA THR A 43 6.52 2.42 -9.44
C THR A 43 7.32 3.61 -8.92
N PHE A 44 7.33 3.83 -7.61
CA PHE A 44 8.15 4.88 -6.97
C PHE A 44 9.64 4.69 -7.25
N ALA A 45 10.16 3.48 -7.06
CA ALA A 45 11.55 3.14 -7.33
C ALA A 45 11.93 3.38 -8.79
N GLN A 46 11.07 3.00 -9.74
CA GLN A 46 11.28 3.24 -11.17
C GLN A 46 11.32 4.74 -11.50
N ASN A 47 10.38 5.52 -10.96
CA ASN A 47 10.31 6.96 -11.21
C ASN A 47 11.54 7.72 -10.68
N ILE A 48 12.12 7.29 -9.55
CA ILE A 48 13.36 7.87 -9.02
C ILE A 48 14.58 7.52 -9.88
N LEU A 49 14.64 6.29 -10.37
CA LEU A 49 15.79 5.82 -11.16
C LEU A 49 15.77 6.31 -12.61
N GLN A 50 14.59 6.59 -13.16
CA GLN A 50 14.41 7.06 -14.54
C GLN A 50 15.31 8.26 -14.93
N PRO A 51 15.45 9.34 -14.13
CA PRO A 51 16.37 10.45 -14.45
C PRO A 51 17.86 10.09 -14.29
N LEU A 52 18.19 9.07 -13.50
CA LEU A 52 19.57 8.62 -13.28
C LEU A 52 20.05 7.67 -14.39
N THR A 53 19.13 7.01 -15.09
CA THR A 53 19.42 6.14 -16.23
C THR A 53 18.70 6.60 -17.50
N PRO A 54 19.01 7.78 -18.05
CA PRO A 54 18.28 8.34 -19.21
C PRO A 54 18.44 7.55 -20.52
N HIS A 55 19.42 6.64 -20.59
CA HIS A 55 19.73 5.85 -21.78
C HIS A 55 19.63 4.33 -21.60
N CYS A 56 19.27 3.84 -20.41
CA CYS A 56 19.16 2.41 -20.12
C CYS A 56 17.98 2.12 -19.20
N GLU A 57 17.40 0.93 -19.37
CA GLU A 57 16.38 0.44 -18.44
C GLU A 57 17.04 0.14 -17.08
N PRO A 58 16.50 0.66 -15.97
CA PRO A 58 17.10 0.44 -14.66
C PRO A 58 17.06 -1.07 -14.31
N PRO A 59 18.16 -1.63 -13.77
CA PRO A 59 18.22 -3.05 -13.46
C PRO A 59 17.15 -3.44 -12.45
N LYS A 60 16.44 -4.55 -12.74
CA LYS A 60 15.30 -5.04 -11.94
C LYS A 60 15.67 -5.24 -10.47
N ASP A 61 16.88 -5.70 -10.21
CA ASP A 61 17.39 -5.92 -8.85
C ASP A 61 17.50 -4.60 -8.07
N ALA A 62 17.95 -3.52 -8.70
CA ALA A 62 18.05 -2.21 -8.06
C ALA A 62 16.67 -1.60 -7.77
N VAL A 63 15.74 -1.73 -8.73
CA VAL A 63 14.34 -1.30 -8.54
C VAL A 63 13.70 -2.05 -7.37
N SER A 64 13.87 -3.38 -7.33
CA SER A 64 13.31 -4.22 -6.28
C SER A 64 13.91 -3.92 -4.90
N LEU A 65 15.23 -3.68 -4.83
CA LEU A 65 15.90 -3.31 -3.60
C LEU A 65 15.41 -1.95 -3.05
N ILE A 66 15.30 -0.94 -3.92
CA ILE A 66 14.80 0.39 -3.52
C ILE A 66 13.34 0.30 -3.08
N ALA A 67 12.51 -0.45 -3.80
CA ALA A 67 11.12 -0.69 -3.43
C ALA A 67 11.02 -1.36 -2.04
N ALA A 68 11.84 -2.38 -1.77
CA ALA A 68 11.86 -3.05 -0.47
C ALA A 68 12.29 -2.11 0.66
N ILE A 69 13.32 -1.28 0.43
CA ILE A 69 13.83 -0.31 1.41
C ILE A 69 12.75 0.72 1.75
N VAL A 70 12.09 1.32 0.74
CA VAL A 70 11.07 2.34 1.00
C VAL A 70 9.86 1.74 1.72
N THR A 71 9.43 0.53 1.37
CA THR A 71 8.36 -0.16 2.08
C THR A 71 8.73 -0.40 3.54
N CYS A 72 9.92 -0.96 3.82
CA CYS A 72 10.38 -1.19 5.19
C CYS A 72 10.49 0.11 5.99
N PHE A 73 11.00 1.17 5.39
CA PHE A 73 11.13 2.48 6.02
C PHE A 73 9.77 3.07 6.40
N LEU A 74 8.81 3.05 5.48
CA LEU A 74 7.45 3.53 5.73
C LEU A 74 6.75 2.68 6.80
N THR A 75 6.94 1.36 6.79
CA THR A 75 6.42 0.48 7.84
C THR A 75 7.02 0.82 9.20
N ALA A 76 8.34 1.02 9.28
CA ALA A 76 9.00 1.40 10.53
C ALA A 76 8.51 2.75 11.07
N LEU A 77 8.30 3.75 10.21
CA LEU A 77 7.72 5.04 10.61
C LEU A 77 6.29 4.89 11.14
N ASN A 78 5.46 4.07 10.49
CA ASN A 78 4.11 3.76 10.95
C ASN A 78 4.13 3.07 12.32
N CYS A 79 5.06 2.14 12.56
CA CYS A 79 5.21 1.48 13.85
C CYS A 79 5.73 2.41 14.95
N TYR A 80 6.59 3.38 14.62
CA TYR A 80 7.19 4.27 15.61
C TYR A 80 6.24 5.39 16.04
N ASN A 81 5.69 6.14 15.09
CA ASN A 81 4.79 7.24 15.42
C ASN A 81 3.87 7.63 14.25
N VAL A 82 2.63 7.18 14.34
CA VAL A 82 1.58 7.46 13.36
C VAL A 82 1.32 8.95 13.12
N LYS A 83 1.58 9.83 14.11
CA LYS A 83 1.36 11.29 13.94
C LYS A 83 2.33 11.94 12.95
N TRP A 84 3.54 11.40 12.81
CA TRP A 84 4.50 11.88 11.81
C TRP A 84 4.08 11.45 10.41
N VAL A 85 3.57 10.23 10.28
CA VAL A 85 3.05 9.70 9.01
C VAL A 85 1.87 10.54 8.53
N THR A 86 0.92 10.87 9.41
CA THR A 86 -0.23 11.72 9.04
C THR A 86 0.22 13.07 8.47
N ARG A 87 1.20 13.74 9.08
CA ARG A 87 1.71 15.03 8.58
C ARG A 87 2.40 14.92 7.22
N VAL A 88 3.15 13.83 7.00
CA VAL A 88 3.78 13.55 5.70
C VAL A 88 2.70 13.30 4.63
N GLN A 89 1.67 12.53 4.98
CA GLN A 89 0.55 12.24 4.09
C GLN A 89 -0.25 13.50 3.73
N ASP A 90 -0.51 14.38 4.70
CA ASP A 90 -1.18 15.67 4.46
C ASP A 90 -0.39 16.53 3.48
N SER A 91 0.94 16.51 3.58
CA SER A 91 1.84 17.27 2.69
C SER A 91 1.81 16.74 1.26
N PHE A 92 1.86 15.41 1.06
CA PHE A 92 1.76 14.80 -0.27
C PHE A 92 0.36 14.91 -0.89
N THR A 93 -0.68 15.04 -0.07
CA THR A 93 -2.07 15.19 -0.54
C THR A 93 -2.38 16.63 -0.96
N ALA A 94 -1.71 17.60 -0.33
CA ALA A 94 -1.88 19.03 -0.63
C ALA A 94 -1.01 19.55 -1.79
N ALA A 95 0.06 18.84 -2.14
CA ALA A 95 0.95 19.13 -3.27
C ALA A 95 0.45 18.50 -4.57
#